data_AF-A0A933LEF2-F1
#
_entry.id   AF-A0A933LEF2-F1
#
_cell.length_a   1.000
_cell.length_b   1.000
_cell.length_c   1.000
_cell.angle_alpha   90.00
_cell.angle_beta   90.00
_cell.angle_gamma   90.00
#
_symmetry.space_group_name_H-M   'P 1'
#
loop_
_entity.id
_entity.type
_entity.pdbx_description
1 polymer ?
#
loop_
_entity_poly.entity_id
_entity_poly.type
_entity_poly.pdbx_seq_one_letter_code
_entity_poly.pdbx_strand_id
1 'polypeptide(L)'
;MAEARLRDARTLFRSGRLDGAYYLSGYVVENALKACIAKQTRRFEFPDRSRVNASYTHKLDQLLGVAGLRDDLDASAAANRALGVNWNIVRDWSEESRYETYSRQEVEDLLNAIADPSDGV
;
A
#
# COMPACT_ATOMS: atom_id res chain seq x y z
N MET A 1 -10.24 0.82 -6.27
CA MET A 1 -9.26 -0.02 -7.01
C MET A 1 -8.47 -0.94 -6.07
N ALA A 2 -8.12 -0.49 -4.85
CA ALA A 2 -7.41 -1.30 -3.85
C ALA A 2 -8.01 -2.70 -3.61
N GLU A 3 -9.31 -2.80 -3.29
CA GLU A 3 -9.96 -4.10 -3.04
C GLU A 3 -9.92 -5.06 -4.24
N ALA A 4 -10.06 -4.53 -5.46
CA ALA A 4 -9.94 -5.35 -6.67
C ALA A 4 -8.52 -5.91 -6.80
N ARG A 5 -7.50 -5.09 -6.56
CA ARG A 5 -6.10 -5.53 -6.54
C ARG A 5 -5.81 -6.56 -5.46
N LEU A 6 -6.42 -6.43 -4.29
CA LEU A 6 -6.26 -7.42 -3.23
C LEU A 6 -6.86 -8.78 -3.65
N ARG A 7 -8.03 -8.78 -4.30
CA ARG A 7 -8.64 -10.01 -4.84
C ARG A 7 -7.78 -10.63 -5.95
N ASP A 8 -7.22 -9.82 -6.83
CA ASP A 8 -6.32 -10.28 -7.89
C ASP A 8 -5.05 -10.91 -7.28
N ALA A 9 -4.39 -10.21 -6.34
CA ALA A 9 -3.18 -10.68 -5.67
C ALA A 9 -3.40 -12.01 -4.93
N ARG A 10 -4.51 -12.13 -4.18
CA ARG A 10 -4.90 -13.39 -3.51
C ARG A 10 -5.18 -14.51 -4.51
N THR A 11 -5.69 -14.20 -5.69
CA THR A 11 -5.93 -15.22 -6.74
C THR A 11 -4.63 -15.70 -7.35
N LEU A 12 -3.70 -14.78 -7.65
CA LEU A 12 -2.37 -15.12 -8.14
C LEU A 12 -1.59 -15.97 -7.12
N PHE A 13 -1.61 -15.58 -5.84
CA PHE A 13 -0.95 -16.33 -4.77
C PHE A 13 -1.47 -17.77 -4.67
N ARG A 14 -2.79 -17.96 -4.67
CA ARG A 14 -3.41 -19.30 -4.64
C ARG A 14 -3.08 -20.15 -5.87
N SER A 15 -2.81 -19.53 -7.00
CA SER A 15 -2.40 -20.21 -8.24
C SER A 15 -0.88 -20.46 -8.33
N GLY A 16 -0.10 -20.08 -7.32
CA GLY A 16 1.37 -20.22 -7.32
C GLY A 16 2.10 -19.17 -8.17
N ARG A 17 1.40 -18.14 -8.66
CA ARG A 17 1.97 -17.02 -9.42
C ARG A 17 2.49 -15.94 -8.45
N LEU A 18 3.57 -16.28 -7.74
CA LEU A 18 4.09 -15.52 -6.61
C LEU A 18 4.54 -14.11 -6.99
N ASP A 19 5.39 -13.97 -8.01
CA ASP A 19 5.94 -12.66 -8.40
C ASP A 19 4.84 -11.67 -8.80
N GLY A 20 3.84 -12.17 -9.54
CA GLY A 20 2.65 -11.39 -9.90
C GLY A 20 1.79 -11.02 -8.70
N ALA A 21 1.67 -11.93 -7.72
CA ALA A 21 0.95 -11.67 -6.48
C ALA A 21 1.67 -10.60 -5.63
N TYR A 22 2.98 -10.69 -5.47
CA TYR A 22 3.80 -9.71 -4.75
C TYR A 22 3.71 -8.33 -5.43
N TYR A 23 3.90 -8.29 -6.74
CA TYR A 23 3.79 -7.08 -7.56
C TYR A 23 2.44 -6.39 -7.39
N LEU A 24 1.32 -7.13 -7.47
CA LEU A 24 -0.02 -6.54 -7.29
C LEU A 24 -0.33 -6.15 -5.84
N SER A 25 0.30 -6.80 -4.86
CA SER A 25 0.05 -6.53 -3.45
C SER A 25 0.44 -5.11 -3.08
N GLY A 26 1.62 -4.60 -3.48
CA GLY A 26 1.97 -3.22 -3.18
C GLY A 26 1.06 -2.17 -3.82
N TYR A 27 0.48 -2.44 -5.00
CA TYR A 27 -0.53 -1.56 -5.58
C TYR A 27 -1.83 -1.50 -4.78
N VAL A 28 -2.12 -2.45 -3.89
CA VAL A 28 -3.29 -2.33 -2.99
C VAL A 28 -3.13 -1.08 -2.14
N VAL A 29 -1.97 -0.92 -1.51
CA VAL A 29 -1.64 0.19 -0.61
C VAL A 29 -1.46 1.49 -1.39
N GLU A 30 -0.74 1.47 -2.52
CA GLU A 30 -0.62 2.65 -3.39
C GLU A 30 -2.00 3.19 -3.80
N ASN A 31 -2.90 2.31 -4.24
CA ASN A 31 -4.25 2.70 -4.66
C ASN A 31 -5.09 3.22 -3.50
N ALA A 32 -4.93 2.66 -2.29
CA ALA A 32 -5.63 3.13 -1.10
C ALA A 32 -5.15 4.55 -0.72
N LEU A 33 -3.84 4.77 -0.67
CA LEU A 33 -3.24 6.08 -0.38
C LEU A 33 -3.62 7.12 -1.43
N LYS A 34 -3.52 6.79 -2.73
CA LYS A 34 -3.93 7.71 -3.81
C LYS A 34 -5.43 8.00 -3.79
N ALA A 35 -6.27 7.06 -3.37
CA ALA A 35 -7.69 7.32 -3.12
C ALA A 35 -7.90 8.28 -1.94
N CYS A 36 -7.14 8.14 -0.85
CA CYS A 36 -7.17 9.07 0.28
C CYS A 36 -6.75 10.49 -0.16
N ILE A 37 -5.67 10.62 -0.93
CA ILE A 37 -5.21 11.90 -1.50
C ILE A 37 -6.31 12.52 -2.39
N ALA A 38 -6.91 11.73 -3.29
CA ALA A 38 -7.96 12.20 -4.18
C ALA A 38 -9.20 12.71 -3.42
N LYS A 39 -9.58 12.06 -2.32
CA LYS A 39 -10.71 12.48 -1.46
C LYS A 39 -10.49 13.85 -0.79
N GLN A 40 -9.26 14.35 -0.71
CA GLN A 40 -8.98 15.67 -0.14
C GLN A 40 -9.32 16.83 -1.07
N THR A 41 -9.57 16.57 -2.37
CA THR A 41 -10.02 17.60 -3.31
C THR A 41 -11.54 17.60 -3.35
N ARG A 42 -12.17 18.74 -3.03
CA ARG A 42 -13.63 18.83 -3.00
C ARG A 42 -14.21 19.04 -4.40
N ARG A 43 -15.50 18.72 -4.54
CA ARG A 43 -16.25 19.03 -5.76
C ARG A 43 -16.20 20.56 -5.99
N PHE A 44 -15.89 20.97 -7.22
CA PHE A 44 -15.73 22.37 -7.65
C PHE A 44 -14.48 23.08 -7.12
N GLU A 45 -13.55 22.37 -6.50
CA GLU A 45 -12.24 22.89 -6.12
C GLU A 45 -11.20 22.54 -7.19
N PHE A 46 -10.32 23.49 -7.52
CA PHE A 46 -9.11 23.15 -8.28
C PHE A 46 -8.12 22.46 -7.33
N PRO A 47 -7.57 21.30 -7.69
CA PRO A 47 -6.66 20.60 -6.81
C PRO A 47 -5.36 21.38 -6.64
N ASP A 48 -4.80 21.34 -5.43
CA ASP A 48 -3.47 21.88 -5.19
C ASP A 48 -2.44 21.18 -6.10
N ARG A 49 -1.74 21.97 -6.91
CA ARG A 49 -0.82 21.44 -7.93
C ARG A 49 0.34 20.67 -7.29
N SER A 50 0.84 21.12 -6.15
CA SER A 50 1.96 20.47 -5.46
C SER A 50 1.55 19.08 -4.98
N ARG A 51 0.39 18.97 -4.32
CA ARG A 51 -0.19 17.71 -3.87
C ARG A 51 -0.44 16.75 -5.03
N VAL A 52 -1.00 17.24 -6.14
CA VAL A 52 -1.23 16.43 -7.34
C VAL A 52 0.09 15.89 -7.88
N ASN A 53 1.09 16.74 -8.04
CA ASN A 53 2.41 16.33 -8.53
C ASN A 53 3.07 15.30 -7.60
N ALA A 54 2.99 15.51 -6.29
CA ALA A 54 3.55 14.59 -5.29
C ALA A 54 2.86 13.21 -5.30
N SER A 55 1.59 13.15 -5.74
CA SER A 55 0.84 11.89 -5.84
C SER A 55 1.22 10.99 -7.02
N TYR A 56 2.06 11.46 -7.96
CA TYR A 56 2.51 10.65 -9.11
C TYR A 56 3.66 9.69 -8.78
N THR A 57 4.23 9.77 -7.58
CA THR A 57 5.24 8.81 -7.11
C THR A 57 4.64 7.41 -6.85
N HIS A 58 5.50 6.40 -6.82
CA HIS A 58 5.19 5.04 -6.39
C HIS A 58 5.73 4.73 -4.98
N LYS A 59 6.47 5.67 -4.38
CA LYS A 59 7.02 5.54 -3.04
C LYS A 59 5.91 5.65 -2.00
N LEU A 60 5.55 4.52 -1.39
CA LEU A 60 4.44 4.43 -0.43
C LEU A 60 4.62 5.37 0.77
N ASP A 61 5.86 5.50 1.27
CA ASP A 61 6.19 6.39 2.38
C ASP A 61 5.93 7.87 2.05
N GLN A 62 6.22 8.29 0.82
CA GLN A 62 5.90 9.65 0.36
C GLN A 62 4.39 9.83 0.19
N LEU A 63 3.70 8.84 -0.38
CA LEU A 63 2.25 8.88 -0.56
C LEU A 63 1.51 8.94 0.79
N LEU A 64 1.99 8.26 1.83
CA LEU A 64 1.43 8.36 3.18
C LEU A 64 1.50 9.79 3.72
N GLY A 65 2.64 10.46 3.52
CA GLY A 65 2.81 11.87 3.89
C GLY A 65 1.87 12.79 3.11
N VAL A 66 1.75 12.61 1.79
CA VAL A 66 0.83 13.39 0.95
C VAL A 66 -0.63 13.13 1.31
N ALA A 67 -0.96 11.91 1.75
CA ALA A 67 -2.29 11.55 2.24
C ALA A 67 -2.61 12.16 3.61
N GLY A 68 -1.62 12.73 4.30
CA GLY A 68 -1.78 13.31 5.64
C GLY A 68 -2.01 12.26 6.72
N LEU A 69 -1.57 11.01 6.50
CA LEU A 69 -1.84 9.87 7.38
C LEU A 69 -0.61 9.44 8.21
N ARG A 70 0.50 10.17 8.11
CA ARG A 70 1.74 9.83 8.83
C ARG A 70 1.51 9.78 10.34
N ASP A 71 0.99 10.87 10.90
CA ASP A 71 0.84 11.00 12.35
C ASP A 71 -0.16 9.97 12.90
N ASP A 72 -1.23 9.68 12.16
CA ASP A 72 -2.21 8.64 12.51
C ASP A 72 -1.56 7.24 12.52
N LEU A 73 -0.74 6.93 11.50
CA LEU A 73 -0.02 5.67 11.44
C LEU A 73 1.00 5.56 12.58
N ASP A 74 1.77 6.61 12.84
CA ASP A 74 2.81 6.61 13.88
C ASP A 74 2.19 6.43 15.27
N ALA A 75 1.08 7.14 15.55
CA ALA A 75 0.33 6.97 16.80
C ALA A 75 -0.26 5.55 16.93
N SER A 76 -0.82 5.01 15.84
CA SER A 76 -1.39 3.67 15.82
C SER A 76 -0.30 2.59 15.97
N ALA A 77 0.86 2.77 15.34
CA ALA A 77 1.99 1.86 15.43
C ALA A 77 2.68 1.90 16.81
N ALA A 78 2.62 3.04 17.51
CA ALA A 78 3.07 3.13 18.90
C ALA A 78 2.17 2.33 19.85
N ALA A 79 0.86 2.29 19.59
CA ALA A 79 -0.10 1.49 20.35
C ALA A 79 -0.15 0.01 19.91
N ASN A 80 0.14 -0.25 18.64
CA ASN A 80 0.12 -1.57 18.01
C ASN A 80 1.45 -1.83 17.28
N ARG A 81 2.35 -2.55 17.96
CA ARG A 81 3.67 -2.87 17.40
C ARG A 81 3.59 -3.73 16.13
N ALA A 82 2.55 -4.57 15.99
CA ALA A 82 2.37 -5.42 14.81
C ALA A 82 2.07 -4.57 13.57
N LEU A 83 1.23 -3.53 13.70
CA LEU A 83 1.01 -2.56 12.62
C LEU A 83 2.31 -1.88 12.18
N GLY A 84 3.17 -1.50 13.13
CA GLY A 84 4.47 -0.92 12.80
C GLY A 84 5.39 -1.87 12.02
N VAL A 85 5.38 -3.17 12.35
CA VAL A 85 6.11 -4.20 11.59
C VAL A 85 5.52 -4.38 10.20
N ASN A 86 4.19 -4.46 10.10
CA ASN A 86 3.47 -4.59 8.83
C ASN A 86 3.74 -3.40 7.90
N TRP A 87 3.77 -2.18 8.46
CA TRP A 87 4.15 -1.00 7.69
C TRP A 87 5.59 -1.08 7.16
N ASN A 88 6.54 -1.59 7.95
CA ASN A 88 7.92 -1.77 7.48
C ASN A 88 7.99 -2.76 6.31
N ILE A 89 7.23 -3.85 6.35
CA ILE A 89 7.15 -4.82 5.25
C ILE A 89 6.56 -4.15 4.01
N VAL A 90 5.44 -3.45 4.17
CA VAL A 90 4.72 -2.81 3.08
C VAL A 90 5.54 -1.70 2.42
N ARG A 91 6.14 -0.80 3.20
CA ARG A 91 6.82 0.39 2.66
C ARG A 91 8.06 0.08 1.83
N ASP A 92 8.66 -1.09 2.04
CA ASP A 92 9.86 -1.55 1.33
C ASP A 92 9.53 -2.08 -0.08
N TRP A 93 8.24 -2.26 -0.40
CA TRP A 93 7.78 -2.57 -1.75
C TRP A 93 8.09 -1.43 -2.74
N SER A 94 8.40 -1.80 -4.00
CA SER A 94 8.50 -0.86 -5.12
C SER A 94 7.94 -1.45 -6.41
N GLU A 95 7.68 -0.61 -7.41
CA GLU A 95 7.24 -1.05 -8.74
C GLU A 95 8.29 -1.90 -9.47
N GLU A 96 9.56 -1.77 -9.09
CA GLU A 96 10.68 -2.56 -9.61
C GLU A 96 10.58 -4.04 -9.21
N SER A 97 9.80 -4.37 -8.16
CA SER A 97 9.46 -5.75 -7.78
C SER A 97 8.86 -6.56 -8.93
N ARG A 98 8.37 -5.91 -10.00
CA ARG A 98 7.97 -6.58 -11.24
C ARG A 98 9.07 -7.46 -11.84
N TYR A 99 10.34 -7.08 -11.67
CA TYR A 99 11.49 -7.72 -12.31
C TYR A 99 12.24 -8.69 -11.39
N GLU A 100 11.71 -8.93 -10.19
CA GLU A 100 12.30 -9.80 -9.18
C GLU A 100 11.49 -11.09 -9.02
N THR A 101 12.06 -12.04 -8.28
CA THR A 101 11.40 -13.30 -7.92
C THR A 101 11.20 -13.38 -6.41
N TYR A 102 10.04 -13.85 -5.98
CA TYR A 102 9.70 -13.91 -4.56
C TYR A 102 9.32 -15.32 -4.12
N SER A 103 9.75 -15.67 -2.91
CA SER A 103 9.33 -16.88 -2.23
C SER A 103 7.88 -16.78 -1.77
N ARG A 104 7.26 -17.94 -1.52
CA ARG A 104 5.87 -17.98 -1.04
C ARG A 104 5.71 -17.24 0.29
N GLN A 105 6.71 -17.35 1.17
CA GLN A 105 6.70 -16.69 2.47
C GLN A 105 6.70 -15.17 2.33
N GLU A 106 7.56 -14.61 1.46
CA GLU A 106 7.61 -13.15 1.24
C GLU A 106 6.27 -12.61 0.72
N VAL A 107 5.60 -13.33 -0.19
CA VAL A 107 4.28 -12.92 -0.69
C VAL A 107 3.21 -13.04 0.40
N GLU A 108 3.28 -14.08 1.23
CA GLU A 108 2.35 -14.29 2.34
C GLU A 108 2.50 -13.22 3.41
N ASP A 109 3.74 -12.87 3.77
CA ASP A 109 4.06 -11.81 4.72
C ASP A 109 3.51 -10.46 4.24
N LEU A 110 3.75 -10.11 2.96
CA LEU A 110 3.21 -8.87 2.38
C LEU A 110 1.68 -8.87 2.33
N LEU A 111 1.04 -9.98 1.92
CA LEU A 111 -0.42 -10.07 1.88
C LEU A 111 -1.06 -9.96 3.26
N ASN A 112 -0.44 -10.56 4.29
CA ASN A 112 -0.90 -10.46 5.67
C ASN A 112 -0.72 -9.03 6.20
N ALA A 113 0.44 -8.41 5.93
CA ALA A 113 0.71 -7.03 6.32
C ALA A 113 -0.29 -6.02 5.74
N ILE A 114 -0.89 -6.32 4.57
CA ILE A 114 -1.89 -5.48 3.91
C ILE A 114 -3.32 -5.79 4.38
N ALA A 115 -3.63 -7.05 4.64
CA ALA A 115 -5.02 -7.50 4.73
C ALA A 115 -5.43 -8.06 6.09
N ASP A 116 -4.54 -8.02 7.08
CA ASP A 116 -4.90 -8.37 8.45
C ASP A 116 -5.95 -7.37 9.00
N PRO A 117 -7.11 -7.83 9.50
CA PRO A 117 -8.16 -6.94 9.98
C PRO A 117 -7.82 -6.15 11.25
N SER A 118 -6.83 -6.59 12.03
CA SER A 118 -6.46 -6.00 13.31
C SER A 118 -5.21 -5.14 13.19
N ASP A 119 -4.23 -5.63 12.41
CA ASP A 119 -2.87 -5.10 12.38
C ASP A 119 -2.43 -4.69 10.96
N GLY A 120 -3.29 -4.83 9.96
CA GLY A 120 -2.99 -4.53 8.56
C GLY A 120 -2.91 -3.03 8.27
N VAL A 121 -2.16 -2.70 7.21
CA VAL A 121 -1.98 -1.33 6.68
C VAL A 121 -3.11 -0.90 5.77
#